data_AF-A0A349HJ11-F1
#
_entry.id   AF-A0A349HJ11-F1
#
_cell.length_a   1.000
_cell.length_b   1.000
_cell.length_c   1.000
_cell.angle_alpha   90.00
_cell.angle_beta   90.00
_cell.angle_gamma   90.00
#
_symmetry.space_group_name_H-M   'P 1'
#
loop_
_entity.id
_entity.type
_entity.pdbx_description
1 polymer ?
#
loop_
_entity_poly.entity_id
_entity_poly.type
_entity_poly.pdbx_seq_one_letter_code
_entity_poly.pdbx_strand_id
1 'polypeptide(L)'
;MAVDQEFLYKTLRGFGDTGLPQQTINMLIVVAFCIAAIVAAVLWYNNKELKKKLNAVPTSWITDKNQLDKIFETALVYRSKIDLSFYAKSEKRRTIACAIEDITDSLLLEIPANGKIGKSWIGREVSGFFHVPAKQSGMVIFYNFTSTISEVKTKGSQYYNLIVEMPTYLEQTQKREFLRVSPPSRHYDYANIIPDTKQGINAGLKFIATNGEYTPGHIGGKDSNIFLSDISGGGLSLELTHMTTKRASQFKLNKGNNFLVLLSLVDFGNRGIVRHLFVTKIRRIFIDPTQGRAQIGLSFESQFMGFDEDTKKPKWERVSQNGSPEMDDWTYNLYLELYREGNE
;
A
#
# COMPACT_ATOMS: atom_id res chain seq x y z
N MET A 1 -10.95 -100.34 25.10
CA MET A 1 -10.74 -99.53 23.88
C MET A 1 -9.59 -98.58 24.17
N ALA A 2 -8.38 -98.96 23.74
CA ALA A 2 -7.21 -98.10 23.87
C ALA A 2 -7.34 -96.98 22.83
N VAL A 3 -7.43 -95.74 23.29
CA VAL A 3 -7.28 -94.57 22.43
C VAL A 3 -5.85 -94.60 21.91
N ASP A 4 -5.73 -94.66 20.59
CA ASP A 4 -4.50 -94.88 19.85
C ASP A 4 -3.54 -93.72 20.13
N GLN A 5 -2.56 -93.93 21.02
CA GLN A 5 -1.53 -92.94 21.38
C GLN A 5 -0.78 -92.45 20.13
N GLU A 6 -0.72 -93.28 19.09
CA GLU A 6 -0.13 -92.96 17.81
C GLU A 6 -0.91 -91.85 17.08
N PHE A 7 -2.24 -91.82 17.21
CA PHE A 7 -3.08 -90.77 16.64
C PHE A 7 -2.87 -89.43 17.35
N LEU A 8 -2.83 -89.45 18.69
CA LEU A 8 -2.50 -88.26 19.50
C LEU A 8 -1.13 -87.69 19.17
N TYR A 9 -0.11 -88.55 18.98
CA TYR A 9 1.23 -88.12 18.56
C TYR A 9 1.27 -87.56 17.13
N LYS A 10 0.49 -88.12 16.20
CA LYS A 10 0.37 -87.60 14.82
C LYS A 10 -0.33 -86.25 14.78
N THR A 11 -1.38 -86.06 15.57
CA THR A 11 -2.09 -84.78 15.66
C THR A 11 -1.22 -83.70 16.32
N LEU A 12 -0.46 -84.04 17.38
CA LEU A 12 0.50 -83.12 18.02
C LEU A 12 1.65 -82.69 17.10
N ARG A 13 2.18 -83.60 16.27
CA ARG A 13 3.14 -83.23 15.21
C ARG A 13 2.52 -82.36 14.13
N GLY A 14 1.27 -82.64 13.74
CA GLY A 14 0.52 -81.83 12.78
C GLY A 14 0.31 -80.37 13.20
N PHE A 15 0.27 -80.08 14.51
CA PHE A 15 0.22 -78.70 15.04
C PHE A 15 1.60 -78.06 15.26
N GLY A 16 2.68 -78.85 15.33
CA GLY A 16 4.06 -78.36 15.44
C GLY A 16 4.70 -77.99 14.10
N ASP A 17 4.29 -78.66 13.01
CA ASP A 17 4.78 -78.44 11.65
C ASP A 17 3.99 -77.38 10.85
N THR A 18 2.97 -76.74 11.46
CA THR A 18 2.25 -75.59 10.87
C THR A 18 2.97 -74.25 11.09
N GLY A 19 4.27 -74.29 11.40
CA GLY A 19 5.11 -73.10 11.31
C GLY A 19 5.29 -72.73 9.84
N LEU A 20 5.02 -71.48 9.47
CA LEU A 20 5.34 -70.98 8.13
C LEU A 20 6.80 -71.36 7.82
N PRO A 21 7.11 -71.94 6.64
CA PRO A 21 8.46 -72.29 6.28
C PRO A 21 9.40 -71.12 6.53
N GLN A 22 10.62 -71.37 7.04
CA GLN A 22 11.57 -70.29 7.36
C GLN A 22 11.80 -69.34 6.17
N GLN A 23 11.73 -69.86 4.95
CA GLN A 23 11.79 -69.08 3.72
C GLN A 23 10.60 -68.10 3.58
N THR A 24 9.40 -68.51 3.96
CA THR A 24 8.20 -67.66 3.98
C THR A 24 8.29 -66.59 5.07
N ILE A 25 8.82 -66.92 6.25
CA ILE A 25 9.07 -65.94 7.33
C ILE A 25 10.08 -64.88 6.86
N ASN A 26 11.19 -65.30 6.27
CA ASN A 26 12.21 -64.38 5.74
C ASN A 26 11.63 -63.50 4.62
N MET A 27 10.80 -64.06 3.73
CA MET A 27 10.13 -63.30 2.68
C MET A 27 9.16 -62.26 3.26
N LEU A 28 8.38 -62.61 4.29
CA LEU A 28 7.48 -61.66 4.96
C LEU A 28 8.24 -60.52 5.65
N ILE A 29 9.39 -60.81 6.28
CA ILE A 29 10.25 -59.78 6.88
C ILE A 29 10.79 -58.82 5.81
N VAL A 30 11.26 -59.35 4.67
CA VAL A 30 11.75 -58.53 3.56
C VAL A 30 10.62 -57.67 2.99
N VAL A 31 9.44 -58.24 2.77
CA VAL A 31 8.26 -57.50 2.27
C VAL A 31 7.84 -56.43 3.27
N ALA A 32 7.79 -56.73 4.56
CA ALA A 32 7.47 -55.76 5.60
C ALA A 32 8.50 -54.62 5.65
N PHE A 33 9.79 -54.93 5.48
CA PHE A 33 10.84 -53.93 5.41
C PHE A 33 10.71 -53.05 4.17
N CYS A 34 10.42 -53.62 2.99
CA CYS A 34 10.16 -52.87 1.78
C CYS A 34 8.95 -51.94 1.93
N ILE A 35 7.86 -52.42 2.52
CA ILE A 35 6.67 -51.60 2.79
C ILE A 35 7.02 -50.46 3.77
N ALA A 36 7.73 -50.76 4.85
CA ALA A 36 8.15 -49.75 5.82
C ALA A 36 9.07 -48.68 5.18
N ALA A 37 9.99 -49.10 4.31
CA ALA A 37 10.86 -48.18 3.58
C ALA A 37 10.08 -47.28 2.62
N ILE A 38 9.08 -47.83 1.90
CA ILE A 38 8.20 -47.05 1.03
C ILE A 38 7.39 -46.04 1.84
N VAL A 39 6.78 -46.47 2.95
CA VAL A 39 6.01 -45.59 3.83
C VAL A 39 6.89 -44.47 4.40
N ALA A 40 8.10 -44.80 4.86
CA ALA A 40 9.05 -43.80 5.34
C ALA A 40 9.45 -42.79 4.24
N ALA A 41 9.70 -43.26 3.02
CA ALA A 41 10.00 -42.39 1.88
C ALA A 41 8.84 -41.46 1.52
N VAL A 42 7.60 -41.97 1.53
CA VAL A 42 6.38 -41.19 1.25
C VAL A 42 6.15 -40.14 2.35
N LEU A 43 6.28 -40.52 3.63
CA LEU A 43 6.15 -39.59 4.75
C LEU A 43 7.23 -38.51 4.72
N TRP A 44 8.46 -38.87 4.39
CA TRP A 44 9.55 -37.91 4.24
C TRP A 44 9.31 -36.94 3.08
N TYR A 45 8.87 -37.44 1.92
CA TYR A 45 8.54 -36.61 0.76
C TYR A 45 7.38 -35.65 1.06
N ASN A 46 6.29 -36.15 1.65
CA ASN A 46 5.13 -35.34 2.02
C ASN A 46 5.49 -34.28 3.05
N ASN A 47 6.31 -34.61 4.05
CA ASN A 47 6.78 -33.64 5.04
C ASN A 47 7.65 -32.55 4.39
N LYS A 48 8.47 -32.92 3.40
CA LYS A 48 9.30 -31.95 2.65
C LYS A 48 8.44 -31.02 1.79
N GLU A 49 7.43 -31.55 1.09
CA GLU A 49 6.47 -30.74 0.31
C GLU A 49 5.58 -29.86 1.20
N LEU A 50 5.08 -30.40 2.31
CA LEU A 50 4.32 -29.63 3.31
C LEU A 50 5.16 -28.49 3.90
N LYS A 51 6.44 -28.73 4.21
CA LYS A 51 7.35 -27.68 4.68
C LYS A 51 7.59 -26.59 3.64
N LYS A 52 7.66 -26.93 2.35
CA LYS A 52 7.73 -25.90 1.28
C LYS A 52 6.45 -25.08 1.20
N LYS A 53 5.28 -25.70 1.35
CA LYS A 53 3.98 -25.00 1.33
C LYS A 53 3.74 -24.15 2.58
N LEU A 54 4.21 -24.59 3.75
CA LEU A 54 4.10 -23.86 5.01
C LEU A 54 5.07 -22.68 5.09
N ASN A 55 6.25 -22.80 4.46
CA ASN A 55 7.23 -21.73 4.33
C ASN A 55 7.16 -21.04 2.96
N ALA A 56 5.97 -20.99 2.34
CA ALA A 56 5.77 -20.27 1.10
C ALA A 56 5.91 -18.76 1.39
N VAL A 57 7.09 -18.23 1.09
CA VAL A 57 7.36 -16.80 1.13
C VAL A 57 6.44 -16.13 0.08
N PRO A 58 5.70 -15.06 0.42
CA PRO A 58 4.87 -14.35 -0.54
C PRO A 58 5.70 -13.92 -1.77
N THR A 59 5.13 -14.02 -2.97
CA THR A 59 5.83 -13.66 -4.22
C THR A 59 6.26 -12.20 -4.30
N SER A 60 5.70 -11.33 -3.46
CA SER A 60 6.10 -9.92 -3.33
C SER A 60 7.36 -9.71 -2.49
N TRP A 61 7.85 -10.76 -1.80
CA TRP A 61 9.02 -10.65 -0.92
C TRP A 61 10.30 -10.99 -1.67
N ILE A 62 11.28 -10.13 -1.51
CA ILE A 62 12.64 -10.28 -2.00
C ILE A 62 13.47 -10.69 -0.80
N THR A 63 13.94 -11.94 -0.79
CA THR A 63 14.75 -12.51 0.30
C THR A 63 16.19 -12.81 -0.13
N ASP A 64 16.51 -12.67 -1.42
CA ASP A 64 17.85 -12.93 -1.94
C ASP A 64 18.81 -11.80 -1.53
N LYS A 65 19.87 -12.14 -0.78
CA LYS A 65 20.82 -11.15 -0.23
C LYS A 65 21.44 -10.29 -1.32
N ASN A 66 21.84 -10.88 -2.44
CA ASN A 66 22.43 -10.12 -3.55
C ASN A 66 21.44 -9.13 -4.18
N GLN A 67 20.14 -9.44 -4.18
CA GLN A 67 19.11 -8.51 -4.64
C GLN A 67 18.83 -7.42 -3.60
N LEU A 68 18.78 -7.77 -2.32
CA LEU A 68 18.64 -6.82 -1.22
C LEU A 68 19.76 -5.77 -1.26
N ASP A 69 21.01 -6.22 -1.32
CA ASP A 69 22.20 -5.37 -1.36
C ASP A 69 22.12 -4.42 -2.56
N LYS A 70 21.83 -4.92 -3.77
CA LYS A 70 21.65 -4.09 -4.97
C LYS A 70 20.54 -3.05 -4.83
N ILE A 71 19.41 -3.39 -4.20
CA ILE A 71 18.29 -2.46 -4.03
C ILE A 71 18.69 -1.34 -3.05
N PHE A 72 19.34 -1.67 -1.94
CA PHE A 72 19.83 -0.66 -1.01
C PHE A 72 20.96 0.18 -1.60
N GLU A 73 21.91 -0.42 -2.32
CA GLU A 73 22.93 0.31 -3.07
C GLU A 73 22.31 1.30 -4.06
N THR A 74 21.30 0.86 -4.81
CA THR A 74 20.53 1.74 -5.71
C THR A 74 19.89 2.87 -4.90
N ALA A 75 19.26 2.55 -3.76
CA ALA A 75 18.66 3.56 -2.90
C ALA A 75 19.69 4.59 -2.40
N LEU A 76 20.90 4.15 -2.04
CA LEU A 76 22.01 5.01 -1.62
C LEU A 76 22.49 5.92 -2.77
N VAL A 77 22.76 5.34 -3.95
CA VAL A 77 23.22 6.07 -5.15
C VAL A 77 22.23 7.18 -5.54
N TYR A 78 20.94 6.89 -5.52
CA TYR A 78 19.89 7.85 -5.85
C TYR A 78 19.46 8.73 -4.66
N ARG A 79 20.13 8.63 -3.50
CA ARG A 79 19.78 9.35 -2.26
C ARG A 79 18.30 9.23 -1.92
N SER A 80 17.78 8.02 -2.07
CA SER A 80 16.39 7.70 -1.83
C SER A 80 16.04 7.94 -0.38
N LYS A 81 14.99 8.70 -0.15
CA LYS A 81 14.50 9.00 1.20
C LYS A 81 13.83 7.76 1.79
N ILE A 82 14.26 7.38 3.00
CA ILE A 82 13.62 6.32 3.79
C ILE A 82 12.70 6.95 4.84
N ASP A 83 11.42 6.61 4.79
CA ASP A 83 10.42 6.95 5.80
C ASP A 83 10.36 5.82 6.85
N LEU A 84 11.02 5.99 8.00
CA LEU A 84 10.95 5.05 9.12
C LEU A 84 9.70 5.29 9.97
N SER A 85 9.00 4.23 10.36
CA SER A 85 7.83 4.31 11.24
C SER A 85 7.93 3.29 12.37
N PHE A 86 7.60 3.71 13.59
CA PHE A 86 7.52 2.80 14.73
C PHE A 86 6.23 1.99 14.69
N TYR A 87 6.35 0.68 14.92
CA TYR A 87 5.19 -0.17 15.11
C TYR A 87 4.73 -0.08 16.57
N ALA A 88 3.80 0.83 16.85
CA ALA A 88 3.11 0.87 18.13
C ALA A 88 1.64 0.54 17.90
N LYS A 89 1.16 -0.59 18.45
CA LYS A 89 -0.25 -1.04 18.36
C LYS A 89 -1.27 -0.01 18.90
N SER A 90 -0.83 1.06 19.58
CA SER A 90 -1.70 2.07 20.19
C SER A 90 -1.28 3.54 19.99
N GLU A 91 -0.13 3.84 19.39
CA GLU A 91 0.29 5.23 19.16
C GLU A 91 0.08 5.67 17.70
N LYS A 92 -0.21 6.97 17.51
CA LYS A 92 -0.22 7.59 16.18
C LYS A 92 1.13 7.30 15.50
N ARG A 93 1.11 6.57 14.38
CA ARG A 93 2.27 6.22 13.55
C ARG A 93 3.13 7.47 13.31
N ARG A 94 4.25 7.58 14.02
CA ARG A 94 5.21 8.66 13.82
C ARG A 94 6.19 8.22 12.76
N THR A 95 6.14 8.87 11.62
CA THR A 95 7.05 8.63 10.50
C THR A 95 8.17 9.66 10.51
N ILE A 96 9.39 9.20 10.28
CA ILE A 96 10.61 10.02 10.31
C ILE A 96 11.34 9.83 8.99
N ALA A 97 11.66 10.95 8.38
CA ALA A 97 12.45 11.04 7.18
C ALA A 97 13.93 10.79 7.48
N CYS A 98 14.54 9.84 6.79
CA CYS A 98 15.94 9.50 6.90
C CYS A 98 16.57 9.44 5.51
N ALA A 99 17.88 9.66 5.43
CA ALA A 99 18.69 9.36 4.24
C ALA A 99 19.65 8.22 4.57
N ILE A 100 20.00 7.41 3.57
CA ILE A 100 21.06 6.41 3.73
C ILE A 100 22.40 7.15 3.64
N GLU A 101 23.21 7.07 4.69
CA GLU A 101 24.57 7.60 4.69
C GLU A 101 25.55 6.55 4.16
N ASP A 102 25.40 5.31 4.62
CA ASP A 102 26.27 4.19 4.24
C ASP A 102 25.57 2.83 4.40
N ILE A 103 26.06 1.82 3.69
CA ILE A 103 25.57 0.44 3.72
C ILE A 103 26.76 -0.49 3.93
N THR A 104 26.72 -1.23 5.04
CA THR A 104 27.68 -2.31 5.34
C THR A 104 26.89 -3.58 5.68
N ASP A 105 27.13 -4.21 6.82
CA ASP A 105 26.27 -5.25 7.38
C ASP A 105 25.00 -4.67 8.06
N SER A 106 24.88 -3.35 8.06
CA SER A 106 23.75 -2.58 8.59
C SER A 106 23.52 -1.33 7.77
N LEU A 107 22.32 -0.78 7.87
CA LEU A 107 21.94 0.49 7.25
C LEU A 107 22.31 1.63 8.20
N LEU A 108 23.23 2.49 7.78
CA LEU A 108 23.54 3.73 8.49
C LEU A 108 22.63 4.83 7.94
N LEU A 109 21.70 5.31 8.78
CA LEU A 109 20.69 6.28 8.39
C LEU A 109 20.93 7.62 9.08
N GLU A 110 20.98 8.69 8.30
CA GLU A 110 21.07 10.06 8.79
C GLU A 110 19.66 10.61 9.06
N ILE A 111 19.46 11.19 10.25
CA ILE A 111 18.22 11.86 10.66
C ILE A 111 18.52 13.27 11.16
N PRO A 112 17.75 14.30 10.73
CA PRO A 112 17.88 15.65 11.27
C PRO A 112 17.57 15.67 12.77
N ALA A 113 18.25 16.53 13.54
CA ALA A 113 18.11 16.66 15.00
C ALA A 113 16.77 17.27 15.48
N ASN A 114 15.67 17.00 14.78
CA ASN A 114 14.35 17.52 15.06
C ASN A 114 13.55 16.55 15.95
N GLY A 115 13.90 16.48 17.23
CA GLY A 115 13.10 15.80 18.25
C GLY A 115 13.90 15.10 19.35
N LYS A 116 13.18 14.43 20.26
CA LYS A 116 13.75 13.58 21.31
C LYS A 116 14.21 12.22 20.73
N ILE A 117 15.20 12.24 19.85
CA ILE A 117 15.91 11.04 19.41
C ILE A 117 16.90 10.68 20.52
N GLY A 118 16.91 9.42 20.95
CA GLY A 118 17.76 9.03 22.07
C GLY A 118 17.86 7.52 22.23
N LYS A 119 18.63 7.10 23.24
CA LYS A 119 18.92 5.68 23.53
C LYS A 119 17.68 4.81 23.73
N SER A 120 16.52 5.40 24.04
CA SER A 120 15.25 4.67 24.18
C SER A 120 14.75 4.01 22.89
N TRP A 121 15.36 4.33 21.74
CA TRP A 121 15.01 3.74 20.45
C TRP A 121 15.80 2.47 20.13
N ILE A 122 16.92 2.24 20.81
CA ILE A 122 17.73 1.03 20.65
C ILE A 122 16.87 -0.20 21.01
N GLY A 123 16.91 -1.22 20.16
CA GLY A 123 16.13 -2.45 20.27
C GLY A 123 14.67 -2.32 19.82
N ARG A 124 14.22 -1.16 19.30
CA ARG A 124 12.85 -1.03 18.79
C ARG A 124 12.75 -1.52 17.36
N GLU A 125 11.67 -2.25 17.09
CA GLU A 125 11.26 -2.63 15.75
C GLU A 125 10.69 -1.41 14.99
N VAL A 126 11.15 -1.24 13.76
CA VAL A 126 10.75 -0.18 12.85
C VAL A 126 10.40 -0.76 11.50
N SER A 127 9.41 -0.15 10.85
CA SER A 127 9.12 -0.38 9.45
C SER A 127 9.69 0.76 8.61
N GLY A 128 10.55 0.43 7.66
CA GLY A 128 11.09 1.38 6.70
C GLY A 128 10.35 1.30 5.38
N PHE A 129 10.02 2.47 4.83
CA PHE A 129 9.41 2.61 3.52
C PHE A 129 10.30 3.48 2.64
N PHE A 130 10.63 3.03 1.43
CA PHE A 130 11.42 3.81 0.48
C PHE A 130 11.03 3.49 -0.96
N HIS A 131 11.58 4.26 -1.89
CA HIS A 131 11.42 4.00 -3.31
C HIS A 131 12.74 4.18 -4.04
N VAL A 132 12.89 3.44 -5.14
CA VAL A 132 14.03 3.59 -6.05
C VAL A 132 13.49 3.85 -7.46
N PRO A 133 14.22 4.59 -8.31
CA PRO A 133 13.83 4.73 -9.71
C PRO A 133 13.83 3.37 -10.41
N ALA A 134 12.83 3.14 -11.26
CA ALA A 134 12.80 1.99 -12.14
C ALA A 134 13.68 2.24 -13.38
N LYS A 135 13.89 1.19 -14.19
CA LYS A 135 14.61 1.32 -15.48
C LYS A 135 13.93 2.29 -16.46
N GLN A 136 12.63 2.50 -16.32
CA GLN A 136 11.85 3.43 -17.13
C GLN A 136 11.81 4.81 -16.47
N SER A 137 12.07 5.86 -17.27
CA SER A 137 12.08 7.25 -16.79
C SER A 137 10.75 7.63 -16.15
N GLY A 138 10.80 8.28 -14.99
CA GLY A 138 9.62 8.73 -14.25
C GLY A 138 8.89 7.64 -13.43
N MET A 139 9.28 6.36 -13.55
CA MET A 139 8.71 5.29 -12.73
C MET A 139 9.56 5.02 -11.49
N VAL A 140 8.91 4.65 -10.39
CA VAL A 140 9.55 4.30 -9.12
C VAL A 140 8.97 3.01 -8.57
N ILE A 141 9.81 2.18 -7.96
CA ILE A 141 9.40 0.95 -7.28
C ILE A 141 9.46 1.21 -5.78
N PHE A 142 8.38 0.86 -5.07
CA PHE A 142 8.27 1.06 -3.63
C PHE A 142 8.59 -0.23 -2.88
N TYR A 143 9.38 -0.09 -1.82
CA TYR A 143 9.77 -1.18 -0.95
C TYR A 143 9.42 -0.85 0.50
N ASN A 144 8.97 -1.88 1.20
CA ASN A 144 8.84 -1.91 2.65
C ASN A 144 9.82 -2.90 3.25
N PHE A 145 10.27 -2.63 4.46
CA PHE A 145 11.01 -3.59 5.26
C PHE A 145 10.71 -3.41 6.74
N THR A 146 11.01 -4.44 7.50
CA THR A 146 10.99 -4.40 8.96
C THR A 146 12.38 -4.72 9.46
N SER A 147 12.85 -3.94 10.42
CA SER A 147 14.15 -4.16 11.05
C SER A 147 14.18 -3.58 12.46
N THR A 148 15.29 -3.77 13.17
CA THR A 148 15.50 -3.29 14.53
C THR A 148 16.59 -2.22 14.54
N ILE A 149 16.39 -1.18 15.34
CA ILE A 149 17.44 -0.17 15.59
C ILE A 149 18.48 -0.78 16.53
N SER A 150 19.71 -0.97 16.05
CA SER A 150 20.82 -1.51 16.84
C SER A 150 21.54 -0.40 17.61
N GLU A 151 21.69 0.79 17.04
CA GLU A 151 22.44 1.87 17.67
C GLU A 151 21.93 3.27 17.28
N VAL A 152 22.15 4.24 18.17
CA VAL A 152 21.92 5.67 17.93
C VAL A 152 23.18 6.44 18.30
N LYS A 153 23.84 7.03 17.30
CA LYS A 153 25.02 7.88 17.47
C LYS A 153 24.66 9.33 17.22
N THR A 154 25.23 10.23 18.01
CA THR A 154 25.11 11.68 17.77
C THR A 154 26.32 12.10 16.96
N LYS A 155 26.13 12.72 15.79
CA LYS A 155 27.24 13.18 14.95
C LYS A 155 27.11 14.70 14.79
N GLY A 156 27.77 15.42 15.70
CA GLY A 156 27.66 16.87 15.81
C GLY A 156 26.34 17.35 16.41
N SER A 157 26.02 18.64 16.22
CA SER A 157 24.84 19.29 16.82
C SER A 157 23.57 19.21 15.95
N GLN A 158 23.68 18.77 14.70
CA GLN A 158 22.61 18.96 13.69
C GLN A 158 21.94 17.66 13.22
N TYR A 159 22.55 16.49 13.42
CA TYR A 159 21.98 15.21 12.97
C TYR A 159 22.40 14.03 13.86
N TYR A 160 21.61 12.97 13.77
CA TYR A 160 21.84 11.69 14.42
C TYR A 160 22.04 10.60 13.37
N ASN A 161 22.93 9.67 13.67
CA ASN A 161 23.13 8.46 12.90
C ASN A 161 22.40 7.31 13.60
N LEU A 162 21.46 6.71 12.89
CA LEU A 162 20.73 5.53 13.32
C LEU A 162 21.28 4.33 12.58
N ILE A 163 21.77 3.36 13.33
CA ILE A 163 22.20 2.08 12.78
C ILE A 163 21.01 1.14 12.88
N VAL A 164 20.55 0.67 11.73
CA VAL A 164 19.44 -0.27 11.59
C VAL A 164 20.00 -1.57 11.04
N GLU A 165 19.62 -2.69 11.64
CA GLU A 165 20.07 -4.00 11.16
C GLU A 165 19.65 -4.21 9.69
N MET A 166 20.47 -4.94 8.92
CA MET A 166 20.09 -5.26 7.55
C MET A 166 18.82 -6.14 7.57
N PRO A 167 17.73 -5.74 6.89
CA PRO A 167 16.50 -6.51 6.93
C PRO A 167 16.66 -7.85 6.23
N THR A 168 15.94 -8.86 6.71
CA THR A 168 15.98 -10.22 6.17
C THR A 168 15.22 -10.35 4.85
N TYR A 169 14.30 -9.43 4.57
CA TYR A 169 13.55 -9.36 3.33
C TYR A 169 13.10 -7.92 3.03
N LEU A 170 12.85 -7.64 1.76
CA LEU A 170 12.10 -6.47 1.30
C LEU A 170 10.75 -6.94 0.77
N GLU A 171 9.70 -6.21 1.07
CA GLU A 171 8.40 -6.39 0.44
C GLU A 171 8.23 -5.33 -0.65
N GLN A 172 8.11 -5.77 -1.90
CA GLN A 172 7.70 -4.88 -2.98
C GLN A 172 6.21 -4.58 -2.80
N THR A 173 5.89 -3.32 -2.50
CA THR A 173 4.52 -2.88 -2.21
C THR A 173 4.11 -1.76 -3.14
N GLN A 174 2.83 -1.41 -3.11
CA GLN A 174 2.33 -0.16 -3.67
C GLN A 174 1.98 0.75 -2.50
N LYS A 175 2.61 1.93 -2.39
CA LYS A 175 2.38 2.86 -1.25
C LYS A 175 0.91 3.26 -1.09
N ARG A 176 0.18 3.27 -2.20
CA ARG A 176 -1.15 3.84 -2.33
C ARG A 176 -2.07 2.78 -2.89
N GLU A 177 -3.22 2.62 -2.24
CA GLU A 177 -4.33 1.76 -2.69
C GLU A 177 -4.83 2.19 -4.07
N PHE A 178 -4.71 3.48 -4.40
CA PHE A 178 -5.12 4.06 -5.67
C PHE A 178 -3.94 4.66 -6.44
N LEU A 179 -3.94 4.45 -7.75
CA LEU A 179 -3.04 5.15 -8.67
C LEU A 179 -3.28 6.66 -8.55
N ARG A 180 -2.20 7.43 -8.42
CA ARG A 180 -2.26 8.89 -8.47
C ARG A 180 -1.59 9.39 -9.71
N VAL A 181 -2.27 10.29 -10.41
CA VAL A 181 -1.76 10.96 -11.59
C VAL A 181 -1.84 12.45 -11.37
N SER A 182 -0.83 13.18 -11.84
CA SER A 182 -0.81 14.64 -11.88
C SER A 182 -1.25 15.10 -13.26
N PRO A 183 -2.52 15.51 -13.45
CA PRO A 183 -3.04 15.82 -14.77
C PRO A 183 -2.48 17.14 -15.29
N PRO A 184 -1.90 17.17 -16.49
CA PRO A 184 -1.68 18.41 -17.22
C PRO A 184 -2.98 19.21 -17.39
N SER A 185 -2.88 20.55 -17.45
CA SER A 185 -4.04 21.45 -17.56
C SER A 185 -4.92 21.22 -18.80
N ARG A 186 -4.44 20.53 -19.83
CA ARG A 186 -5.26 20.18 -21.01
C ARG A 186 -6.25 19.03 -20.76
N HIS A 187 -6.10 18.29 -19.66
CA HIS A 187 -6.94 17.13 -19.32
C HIS A 187 -8.03 17.46 -18.30
N TYR A 188 -8.09 18.70 -17.82
CA TYR A 188 -9.20 19.17 -16.99
C TYR A 188 -9.52 20.62 -17.33
N ASP A 189 -10.79 20.96 -17.32
CA ASP A 189 -11.29 22.31 -17.64
C ASP A 189 -11.45 23.15 -16.37
N TYR A 190 -11.84 22.53 -15.26
CA TYR A 190 -12.21 23.25 -14.05
C TYR A 190 -11.94 22.42 -12.79
N ALA A 191 -11.41 23.06 -11.75
CA ALA A 191 -11.29 22.50 -10.42
C ALA A 191 -11.57 23.59 -9.39
N ASN A 192 -12.51 23.36 -8.48
CA ASN A 192 -12.80 24.29 -7.39
C ASN A 192 -13.27 23.55 -6.14
N ILE A 193 -13.18 24.23 -5.01
CA ILE A 193 -13.60 23.76 -3.69
C ILE A 193 -14.47 24.85 -3.05
N ILE A 194 -15.62 24.44 -2.50
CA ILE A 194 -16.55 25.31 -1.77
C ILE A 194 -17.03 24.65 -0.48
N PRO A 195 -17.48 25.40 0.53
CA PRO A 195 -17.91 24.83 1.81
C PRO A 195 -19.08 23.87 1.67
N ASP A 196 -19.04 22.78 2.45
CA ASP A 196 -20.16 21.87 2.65
C ASP A 196 -21.23 22.54 3.54
N THR A 197 -22.00 23.44 2.93
CA THR A 197 -23.09 24.21 3.54
C THR A 197 -24.30 24.18 2.62
N LYS A 198 -25.50 24.53 3.11
CA LYS A 198 -26.70 24.61 2.25
C LYS A 198 -26.49 25.49 1.01
N GLN A 199 -25.82 26.63 1.18
CA GLN A 199 -25.48 27.53 0.06
C GLN A 199 -24.46 26.91 -0.89
N GLY A 200 -23.41 26.27 -0.36
CA GLY A 200 -22.41 25.57 -1.15
C GLY A 200 -23.00 24.41 -1.95
N ILE A 201 -23.86 23.59 -1.35
CA ILE A 201 -24.57 22.50 -2.02
C ILE A 201 -25.40 23.04 -3.19
N ASN A 202 -26.20 24.09 -2.95
CA ASN A 202 -26.99 24.71 -4.02
C ASN A 202 -26.12 25.26 -5.15
N ALA A 203 -24.97 25.87 -4.83
CA ALA A 203 -24.02 26.35 -5.83
C ALA A 203 -23.39 25.20 -6.63
N GLY A 204 -23.00 24.11 -5.97
CA GLY A 204 -22.48 22.90 -6.61
C GLY A 204 -23.51 22.22 -7.52
N LEU A 205 -24.75 22.09 -7.06
CA LEU A 205 -25.84 21.54 -7.87
C LEU A 205 -26.16 22.43 -9.07
N LYS A 206 -26.11 23.76 -8.90
CA LYS A 206 -26.28 24.71 -10.02
C LYS A 206 -25.18 24.54 -11.06
N PHE A 207 -23.92 24.39 -10.63
CA PHE A 207 -22.79 24.12 -11.54
C PHE A 207 -23.03 22.86 -12.39
N ILE A 208 -23.50 21.76 -11.79
CA ILE A 208 -23.84 20.54 -12.52
C ILE A 208 -25.03 20.78 -13.46
N ALA A 209 -26.11 21.38 -12.97
CA ALA A 209 -27.35 21.59 -13.73
C ALA A 209 -27.17 22.52 -14.94
N THR A 210 -26.28 23.51 -14.86
CA THR A 210 -25.96 24.41 -15.98
C THR A 210 -24.78 23.93 -16.81
N ASN A 211 -24.37 22.67 -16.64
CA ASN A 211 -23.21 22.11 -17.35
C ASN A 211 -21.97 23.02 -17.30
N GLY A 212 -21.67 23.59 -16.14
CA GLY A 212 -20.49 24.45 -15.91
C GLY A 212 -20.62 25.91 -16.30
N GLU A 213 -21.72 26.37 -16.92
CA GLU A 213 -21.90 27.81 -17.22
C GLU A 213 -21.90 28.68 -15.96
N TYR A 214 -22.50 28.17 -14.88
CA TYR A 214 -22.37 28.77 -13.55
C TYR A 214 -21.15 28.22 -12.83
N THR A 215 -20.15 29.07 -12.59
CA THR A 215 -18.96 28.75 -11.80
C THR A 215 -19.00 29.46 -10.44
N PRO A 216 -19.03 28.72 -9.30
CA PRO A 216 -18.92 29.33 -7.99
C PRO A 216 -17.58 30.08 -7.83
N GLY A 217 -17.60 31.21 -7.12
CA GLY A 217 -16.39 31.96 -6.84
C GLY A 217 -15.40 31.18 -5.98
N HIS A 218 -14.11 31.37 -6.23
CA HIS A 218 -13.03 30.71 -5.47
C HIS A 218 -12.94 31.20 -4.01
N ILE A 219 -12.42 30.33 -3.14
CA ILE A 219 -12.24 30.58 -1.70
C ILE A 219 -11.34 31.79 -1.41
N GLY A 220 -10.29 32.00 -2.20
CA GLY A 220 -9.37 33.14 -2.04
C GLY A 220 -9.83 34.44 -2.69
N GLY A 221 -11.00 34.46 -3.35
CA GLY A 221 -11.55 35.64 -4.04
C GLY A 221 -11.37 35.61 -5.55
N LYS A 222 -11.58 36.76 -6.19
CA LYS A 222 -11.60 36.88 -7.66
C LYS A 222 -10.23 36.56 -8.29
N ASP A 223 -9.16 36.88 -7.59
CA ASP A 223 -7.78 36.70 -8.07
C ASP A 223 -7.17 35.36 -7.64
N SER A 224 -7.89 34.56 -6.83
CA SER A 224 -7.41 33.25 -6.44
C SER A 224 -7.69 32.20 -7.50
N ASN A 225 -6.71 31.33 -7.70
CA ASN A 225 -6.76 30.19 -8.60
C ASN A 225 -6.62 28.91 -7.79
N ILE A 226 -7.19 27.84 -8.34
CA ILE A 226 -7.14 26.50 -7.78
C ILE A 226 -6.65 25.57 -8.88
N PHE A 227 -5.57 24.86 -8.59
CA PHE A 227 -4.94 23.94 -9.52
C PHE A 227 -5.07 22.52 -9.01
N LEU A 228 -5.38 21.58 -9.91
CA LEU A 228 -5.40 20.16 -9.60
C LEU A 228 -3.96 19.63 -9.64
N SER A 229 -3.39 19.31 -8.47
CA SER A 229 -2.00 18.83 -8.37
C SER A 229 -1.89 17.33 -8.63
N ASP A 230 -2.79 16.55 -8.05
CA ASP A 230 -2.92 15.10 -8.27
C ASP A 230 -4.35 14.62 -8.01
N ILE A 231 -4.72 13.49 -8.60
CA ILE A 231 -6.02 12.83 -8.44
C ILE A 231 -5.88 11.31 -8.51
N SER A 232 -6.79 10.60 -7.83
CA SER A 232 -6.93 9.14 -7.72
C SER A 232 -8.38 8.76 -7.43
N GLY A 233 -8.75 7.47 -7.49
CA GLY A 233 -10.09 7.03 -7.05
C GLY A 233 -10.42 7.34 -5.60
N GLY A 234 -9.43 7.48 -4.72
CA GLY A 234 -9.66 7.80 -3.31
C GLY A 234 -9.77 9.29 -2.98
N GLY A 235 -9.41 10.19 -3.91
CA GLY A 235 -9.36 11.62 -3.65
C GLY A 235 -8.34 12.37 -4.50
N LEU A 236 -8.06 13.61 -4.12
CA LEU A 236 -7.24 14.54 -4.90
C LEU A 236 -6.45 15.54 -4.04
N SER A 237 -5.45 16.15 -4.64
CA SER A 237 -4.70 17.28 -4.09
C SER A 237 -4.94 18.54 -4.90
N LEU A 238 -5.22 19.64 -4.21
CA LEU A 238 -5.36 20.96 -4.81
C LEU A 238 -4.26 21.90 -4.30
N GLU A 239 -3.80 22.78 -5.18
CA GLU A 239 -3.01 23.96 -4.85
C GLU A 239 -3.89 25.20 -4.97
N LEU A 240 -3.93 26.03 -3.92
CA LEU A 240 -4.73 27.24 -3.83
C LEU A 240 -3.81 28.45 -3.69
N THR A 241 -4.11 29.52 -4.41
CA THR A 241 -3.38 30.79 -4.29
C THR A 241 -4.15 31.82 -3.46
N HIS A 242 -3.46 32.87 -3.02
CA HIS A 242 -4.04 34.01 -2.27
C HIS A 242 -4.75 33.61 -0.96
N MET A 243 -4.18 32.62 -0.26
CA MET A 243 -4.72 32.08 0.99
C MET A 243 -4.49 32.98 2.22
N THR A 244 -3.73 34.05 2.07
CA THR A 244 -3.52 35.10 3.09
C THR A 244 -4.60 36.18 3.08
N THR A 245 -5.55 36.13 2.14
CA THR A 245 -6.64 37.12 2.05
C THR A 245 -7.64 36.99 3.21
N LYS A 246 -8.28 38.11 3.60
CA LYS A 246 -9.35 38.12 4.62
C LYS A 246 -10.52 37.20 4.26
N ARG A 247 -10.75 36.97 2.97
CA ARG A 247 -11.81 36.07 2.48
C ARG A 247 -11.41 34.61 2.73
N ALA A 248 -10.20 34.22 2.36
CA ALA A 248 -9.69 32.87 2.60
C ALA A 248 -9.68 32.49 4.09
N SER A 249 -9.36 33.43 4.99
CA SER A 249 -9.34 33.17 6.43
C SER A 249 -10.72 32.85 7.04
N GLN A 250 -11.82 33.24 6.38
CA GLN A 250 -13.18 32.92 6.82
C GLN A 250 -13.54 31.44 6.64
N PHE A 251 -12.90 30.75 5.68
CA PHE A 251 -13.26 29.39 5.30
C PHE A 251 -12.69 28.30 6.23
N LYS A 252 -11.93 28.66 7.26
CA LYS A 252 -11.38 27.75 8.31
C LYS A 252 -10.98 26.38 7.75
N LEU A 253 -9.98 26.36 6.87
CA LEU A 253 -9.42 25.12 6.32
C LEU A 253 -8.72 24.34 7.44
N ASN A 254 -9.44 23.38 8.03
CA ASN A 254 -8.94 22.51 9.09
C ASN A 254 -9.05 21.05 8.68
N LYS A 255 -8.11 20.22 9.15
CA LYS A 255 -8.14 18.78 8.93
C LYS A 255 -9.42 18.19 9.53
N GLY A 256 -10.09 17.35 8.78
CA GLY A 256 -11.37 16.73 9.14
C GLY A 256 -12.61 17.50 8.68
N ASN A 257 -12.48 18.75 8.25
CA ASN A 257 -13.61 19.50 7.70
C ASN A 257 -14.02 18.96 6.32
N ASN A 258 -15.32 19.01 6.06
CA ASN A 258 -15.89 18.65 4.77
C ASN A 258 -16.00 19.85 3.83
N PHE A 259 -15.76 19.59 2.56
CA PHE A 259 -15.90 20.55 1.48
C PHE A 259 -16.46 19.86 0.25
N LEU A 260 -17.18 20.62 -0.58
CA LEU A 260 -17.56 20.19 -1.90
C LEU A 260 -16.42 20.47 -2.88
N VAL A 261 -16.12 19.50 -3.74
CA VAL A 261 -15.19 19.66 -4.85
C VAL A 261 -15.97 19.56 -6.16
N LEU A 262 -15.77 20.56 -7.01
CA LEU A 262 -16.31 20.67 -8.35
C LEU A 262 -15.18 20.39 -9.33
N LEU A 263 -15.38 19.42 -10.21
CA LEU A 263 -14.39 19.04 -11.23
C LEU A 263 -15.05 19.00 -12.59
N SER A 264 -14.35 19.52 -13.60
CA SER A 264 -14.63 19.30 -15.01
C SER A 264 -13.42 18.59 -15.61
N LEU A 265 -13.55 17.32 -15.95
CA LEU A 265 -12.48 16.47 -16.49
C LEU A 265 -12.75 16.18 -17.97
N VAL A 266 -11.68 16.05 -18.76
CA VAL A 266 -11.80 15.63 -20.16
C VAL A 266 -12.05 14.13 -20.20
N ASP A 267 -13.07 13.70 -20.93
CA ASP A 267 -13.36 12.29 -21.18
C ASP A 267 -12.47 11.74 -22.30
N PHE A 268 -11.78 10.63 -22.02
CA PHE A 268 -10.91 9.96 -23.00
C PHE A 268 -11.68 9.21 -24.09
N GLY A 269 -12.97 8.92 -23.89
CA GLY A 269 -13.83 8.29 -24.89
C GLY A 269 -14.30 9.29 -25.95
N ASN A 270 -15.15 10.23 -25.55
CA ASN A 270 -15.82 11.16 -26.47
C ASN A 270 -15.12 12.52 -26.63
N ARG A 271 -13.99 12.75 -25.94
CA ARG A 271 -13.29 14.06 -25.85
C ARG A 271 -14.17 15.22 -25.35
N GLY A 272 -15.26 14.89 -24.65
CA GLY A 272 -16.14 15.85 -24.00
C GLY A 272 -15.64 16.25 -22.61
N ILE A 273 -16.34 17.18 -21.97
CA ILE A 273 -16.08 17.55 -20.57
C ILE A 273 -17.14 16.87 -19.70
N VAL A 274 -16.69 16.03 -18.76
CA VAL A 274 -17.53 15.40 -17.75
C VAL A 274 -17.38 16.15 -16.44
N ARG A 275 -18.50 16.40 -15.76
CA ARG A 275 -18.54 17.22 -14.56
C ARG A 275 -18.90 16.37 -13.36
N HIS A 276 -18.09 16.47 -12.32
CA HIS A 276 -18.27 15.73 -11.08
C HIS A 276 -18.43 16.70 -9.91
N LEU A 277 -19.25 16.27 -8.95
CA LEU A 277 -19.45 16.95 -7.69
C LEU A 277 -19.24 15.94 -6.56
N PHE A 278 -18.26 16.19 -5.72
CA PHE A 278 -17.92 15.33 -4.60
C PHE A 278 -18.08 16.05 -3.28
N VAL A 279 -18.62 15.38 -2.27
CA VAL A 279 -18.36 15.71 -0.87
C VAL A 279 -17.02 15.09 -0.50
N THR A 280 -16.12 15.92 0.03
CA THR A 280 -14.74 15.54 0.34
C THR A 280 -14.38 15.94 1.76
N LYS A 281 -13.36 15.29 2.31
CA LYS A 281 -12.83 15.59 3.64
C LYS A 281 -11.36 15.98 3.57
N ILE A 282 -11.00 17.05 4.25
CA ILE A 282 -9.61 17.48 4.35
C ILE A 282 -8.79 16.48 5.19
N ARG A 283 -7.79 15.85 4.56
CA ARG A 283 -6.86 14.91 5.21
C ARG A 283 -5.52 15.53 5.52
N ARG A 284 -5.05 16.43 4.66
CA ARG A 284 -3.78 17.14 4.80
C ARG A 284 -3.95 18.59 4.37
N ILE A 285 -3.27 19.49 5.08
CA ILE A 285 -3.15 20.89 4.72
C ILE A 285 -1.71 21.29 4.94
N PHE A 286 -1.16 22.02 3.99
CA PHE A 286 0.09 22.74 4.12
C PHE A 286 -0.15 24.15 3.61
N ILE A 287 0.16 25.16 4.42
CA ILE A 287 0.04 26.57 4.03
C ILE A 287 1.44 27.13 4.01
N ASP A 288 1.84 27.69 2.88
CA ASP A 288 3.06 28.47 2.77
C ASP A 288 2.73 29.95 3.06
N PRO A 289 3.10 30.47 4.24
CA PRO A 289 2.79 31.84 4.62
C PRO A 289 3.59 32.87 3.80
N THR A 290 4.69 32.47 3.18
CA THR A 290 5.56 33.39 2.41
C THR A 290 5.01 33.62 1.00
N GLN A 291 4.49 32.56 0.37
CA GLN A 291 3.94 32.62 -0.99
C GLN A 291 2.42 32.84 -1.01
N GLY A 292 1.77 32.76 0.14
CA GLY A 292 0.31 32.83 0.23
C GLY A 292 -0.38 31.68 -0.50
N ARG A 293 0.30 30.53 -0.61
CA ARG A 293 -0.21 29.31 -1.26
C ARG A 293 -0.62 28.29 -0.22
N ALA A 294 -1.57 27.43 -0.55
CA ALA A 294 -1.88 26.26 0.25
C ALA A 294 -1.98 25.02 -0.62
N GLN A 295 -1.42 23.91 -0.14
CA GLN A 295 -1.66 22.59 -0.69
C GLN A 295 -2.60 21.83 0.24
N ILE A 296 -3.73 21.37 -0.30
CA ILE A 296 -4.71 20.58 0.45
C ILE A 296 -4.88 19.21 -0.18
N GLY A 297 -4.86 18.18 0.66
CA GLY A 297 -5.19 16.80 0.28
C GLY A 297 -6.60 16.46 0.77
N LEU A 298 -7.46 16.06 -0.16
CA LEU A 298 -8.88 15.79 0.03
C LEU A 298 -9.16 14.31 -0.26
N SER A 299 -9.92 13.65 0.60
CA SER A 299 -10.47 12.31 0.31
C SER A 299 -11.91 12.41 -0.14
N PHE A 300 -12.33 11.60 -1.11
CA PHE A 300 -13.74 11.52 -1.47
C PHE A 300 -14.54 10.81 -0.37
N GLU A 301 -15.70 11.36 -0.02
CA GLU A 301 -16.61 10.79 0.96
C GLU A 301 -17.94 10.40 0.30
N SER A 302 -18.43 11.22 -0.63
CA SER A 302 -19.62 10.92 -1.42
C SER A 302 -19.57 11.60 -2.78
N GLN A 303 -20.20 10.98 -3.77
CA GLN A 303 -20.30 11.47 -5.14
C GLN A 303 -21.76 11.79 -5.46
N PHE A 304 -21.99 12.88 -6.19
CA PHE A 304 -23.31 13.22 -6.71
C PHE A 304 -23.64 12.32 -7.91
N MET A 305 -24.80 11.64 -7.85
CA MET A 305 -25.24 10.67 -8.88
C MET A 305 -26.45 11.16 -9.68
N GLY A 306 -26.78 12.46 -9.60
CA GLY A 306 -27.96 13.03 -10.23
C GLY A 306 -29.12 13.26 -9.26
N PHE A 307 -30.31 13.45 -9.80
CA PHE A 307 -31.52 13.66 -9.02
C PHE A 307 -32.37 12.40 -9.04
N ASP A 308 -32.93 12.06 -7.89
CA ASP A 308 -33.91 10.99 -7.77
C ASP A 308 -35.17 11.33 -8.57
N GLU A 309 -35.66 10.38 -9.38
CA GLU A 309 -36.74 10.64 -10.33
C GLU A 309 -38.07 11.01 -9.64
N ASP A 310 -38.35 10.38 -8.50
CA ASP A 310 -39.60 10.52 -7.75
C ASP A 310 -39.56 11.75 -6.84
N THR A 311 -38.50 11.89 -6.05
CA THR A 311 -38.41 12.93 -5.01
C THR A 311 -37.80 14.23 -5.50
N LYS A 312 -37.18 14.24 -6.70
CA LYS A 312 -36.37 15.34 -7.25
C LYS A 312 -35.26 15.81 -6.32
N LYS A 313 -34.89 15.01 -5.32
CA LYS A 313 -33.82 15.32 -4.38
C LYS A 313 -32.47 14.88 -4.94
N PRO A 314 -31.38 15.56 -4.58
CA PRO A 314 -30.04 15.16 -5.00
C PRO A 314 -29.69 13.80 -4.41
N LYS A 315 -29.30 12.87 -5.29
CA LYS A 315 -28.84 11.53 -4.93
C LYS A 315 -27.32 11.55 -4.75
N TRP A 316 -26.88 11.09 -3.59
CA TRP A 316 -25.47 10.97 -3.24
C TRP A 316 -25.13 9.51 -2.98
N GLU A 317 -24.05 9.05 -3.59
CA GLU A 317 -23.50 7.72 -3.33
C GLU A 317 -22.25 7.86 -2.46
N ARG A 318 -22.17 7.03 -1.42
CA ARG A 318 -21.02 7.04 -0.53
C ARG A 318 -19.84 6.37 -1.22
N VAL A 319 -18.71 7.04 -1.24
CA VAL A 319 -17.47 6.44 -1.76
C VAL A 319 -16.98 5.40 -0.75
N SER A 320 -16.87 4.15 -1.20
CA SER A 320 -16.46 3.02 -0.37
C SER A 320 -14.94 3.00 -0.17
N GLN A 321 -14.42 2.03 0.60
CA GLN A 321 -12.98 1.84 0.74
C GLN A 321 -12.27 1.55 -0.59
N ASN A 322 -13.01 1.12 -1.62
CA ASN A 322 -12.49 0.86 -2.97
C ASN A 322 -12.47 2.11 -3.86
N GLY A 323 -12.67 3.31 -3.32
CA GLY A 323 -12.62 4.54 -4.10
C GLY A 323 -13.86 4.76 -4.98
N SER A 324 -13.81 5.82 -5.80
CA SER A 324 -14.79 6.10 -6.85
C SER A 324 -14.33 5.37 -8.13
N PRO A 325 -15.09 4.37 -8.61
CA PRO A 325 -14.71 3.61 -9.82
C PRO A 325 -14.50 4.51 -11.03
N GLU A 326 -15.34 5.52 -11.20
CA GLU A 326 -15.24 6.49 -12.30
C GLU A 326 -13.92 7.26 -12.26
N MET A 327 -13.46 7.66 -11.07
CA MET A 327 -12.18 8.36 -10.91
C MET A 327 -10.99 7.42 -11.05
N ASP A 328 -11.09 6.17 -10.63
CA ASP A 328 -10.07 5.15 -10.88
C ASP A 328 -9.90 4.88 -12.38
N ASP A 329 -11.01 4.67 -13.09
CA ASP A 329 -10.99 4.47 -14.55
C ASP A 329 -10.43 5.69 -15.27
N TRP A 330 -10.86 6.90 -14.89
CA TRP A 330 -10.34 8.14 -15.48
C TRP A 330 -8.84 8.30 -15.25
N THR A 331 -8.36 8.07 -14.02
CA THR A 331 -6.93 8.19 -13.71
C THR A 331 -6.09 7.12 -14.38
N TYR A 332 -6.61 5.90 -14.51
CA TYR A 332 -5.94 4.84 -15.26
C TYR A 332 -5.82 5.17 -16.75
N ASN A 333 -6.90 5.66 -17.37
CA ASN A 333 -6.89 6.07 -18.77
C ASN A 333 -5.94 7.25 -19.01
N LEU A 334 -5.95 8.25 -18.12
CA LEU A 334 -4.98 9.35 -18.18
C LEU A 334 -3.54 8.84 -18.07
N TYR A 335 -3.27 7.92 -17.15
CA TYR A 335 -1.94 7.33 -17.00
C TYR A 335 -1.47 6.65 -18.29
N LEU A 336 -2.34 5.87 -18.93
CA LEU A 336 -2.04 5.22 -20.20
C LEU A 336 -1.80 6.24 -21.33
N GLU A 337 -2.58 7.31 -21.38
CA GLU A 337 -2.43 8.36 -22.39
C GLU A 337 -1.10 9.11 -22.23
N LEU A 338 -0.77 9.53 -21.01
CA LEU A 338 0.53 10.15 -20.71
C LEU A 338 1.69 9.20 -21.00
N TYR A 339 1.51 7.89 -20.78
CA TYR A 339 2.51 6.89 -21.10
C TYR A 339 2.73 6.75 -22.62
N ARG A 340 1.68 6.85 -23.43
CA ARG A 340 1.79 6.83 -24.90
C ARG A 340 2.52 8.06 -25.42
N GLU A 341 2.15 9.24 -24.93
CA GLU A 341 2.76 10.50 -25.34
C GLU A 341 4.24 10.60 -24.94
N GLY A 342 4.64 10.01 -23.83
CA GLY A 342 6.05 9.98 -23.40
C GLY A 342 6.95 9.00 -24.16
N ASN A 343 6.39 8.20 -25.08
CA ASN A 343 7.12 7.30 -25.98
C ASN A 343 7.23 7.85 -27.42
N GLU A 344 6.71 9.04 -27.68
CA GLU A 344 7.08 9.88 -28.84
C GLU A 344 8.24 10.81 -28.46
#